data_AF-A0A7S2KWH2-F1
#
_entry.id   AF-A0A7S2KWH2-F1
#
_cell.length_a   1.000
_cell.length_b   1.000
_cell.length_c   1.000
_cell.angle_alpha   90.00
_cell.angle_beta   90.00
_cell.angle_gamma   90.00
#
_symmetry.space_group_name_H-M   'P 1'
#
loop_
_entity.id
_entity.type
_entity.pdbx_description
1 polymer ?
#
loop_
_entity_poly.entity_id
_entity_poly.type
_entity_poly.pdbx_seq_one_letter_code
_entity_poly.pdbx_strand_id
1 'polypeptide(L)'
;DVFEDPSWPESSPSLADNMTRMLRRKLVLAEELDPQPARVADEVDDDGEDRLLLGPGFRALIDFLAVGLEVRLGNAVRSVAQSPCGVVVHLASGGSLAAPWVVVTAPSGVLAGIDPQGEGALLFEPPLPVDKVEAARRLSIPARGACTHEKVVLRWAADT
;
A
#
# COMPACT_ATOMS: atom_id res chain seq x y z
N ASP A 1 2.60 7.06 -25.59
CA ASP A 1 3.19 6.91 -24.24
C ASP A 1 4.32 5.88 -24.36
N VAL A 2 5.43 6.01 -23.64
CA VAL A 2 6.50 4.99 -23.64
C VAL A 2 5.94 3.63 -23.21
N PHE A 3 4.93 3.64 -22.33
CA PHE A 3 4.27 2.42 -21.84
C PHE A 3 3.41 1.70 -22.90
N GLU A 4 3.17 2.33 -24.05
CA GLU A 4 2.40 1.77 -25.16
C GLU A 4 3.27 1.46 -26.39
N ASP A 5 4.57 1.74 -26.32
CA ASP A 5 5.49 1.62 -27.45
C ASP A 5 6.17 0.23 -27.49
N PRO A 6 5.80 -0.66 -28.43
CA PRO A 6 6.37 -1.99 -28.52
C PRO A 6 7.81 -2.00 -29.05
N SER A 7 8.29 -0.88 -29.61
CA SER A 7 9.64 -0.71 -30.13
C SER A 7 10.59 -0.02 -29.13
N TRP A 8 10.10 0.32 -27.94
CA TRP A 8 10.96 0.75 -26.85
C TRP A 8 11.87 -0.42 -26.40
N PRO A 9 13.17 -0.20 -26.11
CA PRO A 9 13.86 1.09 -25.97
C PRO A 9 14.42 1.70 -27.26
N GLU A 10 14.43 0.99 -28.39
CA GLU A 10 15.09 1.43 -29.64
C GLU A 10 14.48 2.70 -30.22
N SER A 11 13.16 2.87 -30.07
CA SER A 11 12.41 4.04 -30.53
C SER A 11 12.75 5.34 -29.80
N SER A 12 13.36 5.26 -28.61
CA SER A 12 13.69 6.43 -27.78
C SER A 12 15.04 6.25 -27.05
N PRO A 13 16.17 6.30 -27.79
CA PRO A 13 17.49 6.03 -27.22
C PRO A 13 17.88 6.98 -26.08
N SER A 14 17.52 8.26 -26.19
CA SER A 14 17.80 9.27 -25.16
C SER A 14 17.07 8.99 -23.83
N LEU A 15 15.85 8.45 -23.90
CA LEU A 15 15.09 8.06 -22.71
C LEU A 15 15.71 6.83 -22.05
N ALA A 16 16.12 5.84 -22.85
CA ALA A 16 16.81 4.65 -22.36
C ALA A 16 18.16 5.01 -21.71
N ASP A 17 18.92 5.93 -22.30
CA ASP A 17 20.17 6.44 -21.72
C ASP A 17 19.94 7.16 -20.40
N ASN A 18 18.90 8.01 -20.32
CA ASN A 18 18.54 8.72 -19.10
C ASN A 18 18.12 7.75 -17.98
N MET A 19 17.28 6.75 -18.29
CA MET A 19 16.90 5.71 -17.32
C MET A 19 18.11 4.89 -16.86
N THR A 20 19.00 4.52 -17.79
CA THR A 20 20.23 3.78 -17.46
C THR A 20 21.13 4.59 -16.53
N ARG A 21 21.29 5.90 -16.81
CA ARG A 21 22.05 6.81 -15.95
C ARG A 21 21.42 6.92 -14.55
N MET A 22 20.11 7.10 -14.48
CA MET A 22 19.35 7.16 -13.23
C MET A 22 19.54 5.87 -12.40
N LEU A 23 19.36 4.70 -13.01
CA LEU A 23 19.49 3.41 -12.33
C LEU A 23 20.92 3.17 -11.83
N ARG A 24 21.95 3.45 -12.64
CA ARG A 24 23.35 3.32 -12.20
C ARG A 24 23.65 4.21 -11.01
N ARG A 25 23.19 5.47 -11.04
CA ARG A 25 23.39 6.40 -9.91
C ARG A 25 22.70 5.88 -8.65
N LYS A 26 21.46 5.40 -8.75
CA LYS A 26 20.74 4.81 -7.61
C LYS A 26 21.43 3.55 -7.06
N LEU A 27 22.06 2.75 -7.90
CA LEU A 27 22.84 1.59 -7.46
C LEU A 27 24.08 2.00 -6.67
N VAL A 28 24.84 2.99 -7.15
CA VAL A 28 26.00 3.53 -6.41
C VAL A 28 25.58 4.09 -5.05
N LEU A 29 24.51 4.89 -5.01
CA LEU A 29 23.96 5.40 -3.76
C LEU A 29 23.54 4.25 -2.83
N ALA A 30 22.92 3.19 -3.35
CA ALA A 30 22.53 2.03 -2.55
C ALA A 30 23.73 1.27 -1.97
N GLU A 31 24.85 1.20 -2.69
CA GLU A 31 26.10 0.55 -2.25
C GLU A 31 26.85 1.36 -1.18
N GLU A 32 26.82 2.69 -1.26
CA GLU A 32 27.47 3.59 -0.30
C GLU A 32 26.72 3.69 1.04
N LEU A 33 25.49 3.17 1.11
CA LEU A 33 24.63 3.28 2.28
C LEU A 33 24.85 2.16 3.29
N ASP A 34 25.15 2.56 4.52
CA ASP A 34 25.12 1.72 5.72
C ASP A 34 23.70 1.12 5.92
N PRO A 35 23.54 -0.16 6.33
CA PRO A 35 22.27 -0.87 6.31
C PRO A 35 21.34 -0.40 7.45
N GLN A 36 20.70 0.75 7.23
CA GLN A 36 19.63 1.28 8.08
C GLN A 36 18.25 1.06 7.43
N PRO A 37 17.16 1.05 8.21
CA PRO A 37 15.81 0.72 7.71
C PRO A 37 15.29 1.68 6.62
N ALA A 38 15.62 2.97 6.73
CA ALA A 38 15.27 3.99 5.75
C ALA A 38 16.25 5.16 5.81
N ARG A 39 16.59 5.73 4.65
CA ARG A 39 17.32 7.01 4.54
C ARG A 39 16.70 7.90 3.45
N VAL A 40 17.00 9.18 3.53
CA VAL A 40 16.72 10.15 2.47
C VAL A 40 18.07 10.54 1.88
N ALA A 41 18.23 10.43 0.55
CA ALA A 41 19.46 10.90 -0.11
C ALA A 41 19.62 12.40 0.15
N ASP A 42 20.78 12.87 0.61
CA ASP A 42 20.95 14.26 1.09
C ASP A 42 20.97 15.30 -0.04
N GLU A 43 21.46 14.92 -1.22
CA GLU A 43 21.47 15.76 -2.42
C GLU A 43 20.16 15.61 -3.21
N VAL A 44 19.73 16.70 -3.86
CA VAL A 44 18.54 16.75 -4.72
C VAL A 44 18.99 16.80 -6.16
N ASP A 45 18.54 15.86 -6.99
CA ASP A 45 18.74 15.93 -8.45
C ASP A 45 17.72 16.85 -9.12
N ASP A 46 16.45 16.72 -8.73
CA ASP A 46 15.35 17.54 -9.22
C ASP A 46 14.18 17.62 -8.22
N ASP A 47 13.26 18.54 -8.46
CA ASP A 47 12.11 18.81 -7.59
C ASP A 47 11.13 17.63 -7.44
N GLY A 48 11.24 16.60 -8.28
CA GLY A 48 10.39 15.41 -8.30
C GLY A 48 11.08 14.11 -7.88
N GLU A 49 12.35 14.16 -7.43
CA GLU A 49 13.13 12.97 -7.13
C GLU A 49 12.56 12.19 -5.93
N ASP A 50 12.34 10.88 -6.11
CA ASP A 50 12.13 9.95 -4.99
C ASP A 50 13.47 9.67 -4.31
N ARG A 51 13.69 10.38 -3.20
CA ARG A 51 14.91 10.35 -2.38
C ARG A 51 14.84 9.27 -1.29
N LEU A 52 13.73 8.56 -1.15
CA LEU A 52 13.57 7.56 -0.10
C LEU A 52 14.27 6.26 -0.52
N LEU A 53 15.37 5.95 0.16
CA LEU A 53 16.14 4.73 -0.05
C LEU A 53 15.83 3.76 1.09
N LEU A 54 15.26 2.61 0.72
CA LEU A 54 14.77 1.60 1.65
C LEU A 54 15.57 0.33 1.42
N GLY A 55 16.59 0.07 2.25
CA GLY A 55 17.50 -1.07 2.08
C GLY A 55 16.75 -2.39 1.82
N PRO A 56 16.03 -2.95 2.81
CA PRO A 56 15.23 -4.17 2.63
C PRO A 56 13.84 -3.90 2.01
N GLY A 57 13.60 -2.71 1.47
CA GLY A 57 12.30 -2.26 0.92
C GLY A 57 11.36 -1.62 1.95
N PHE A 58 10.17 -1.17 1.49
CA PHE A 58 9.19 -0.42 2.29
C PHE A 58 8.73 -1.10 3.59
N ARG A 59 8.90 -2.42 3.70
CA ARG A 59 8.62 -3.17 4.93
C ARG A 59 9.41 -2.61 6.12
N ALA A 60 10.67 -2.22 5.94
CA ALA A 60 11.48 -1.69 7.04
C ALA A 60 10.86 -0.47 7.72
N LEU A 61 10.23 0.42 6.94
CA LEU A 61 9.52 1.58 7.49
C LEU A 61 8.31 1.13 8.33
N ILE A 62 7.54 0.16 7.82
CA ILE A 62 6.36 -0.37 8.54
C ILE A 62 6.79 -1.07 9.84
N ASP A 63 7.83 -1.90 9.77
CA ASP A 63 8.34 -2.62 10.95
C ASP A 63 8.88 -1.63 12.01
N PHE A 64 9.54 -0.55 11.58
CA PHE A 64 9.96 0.53 12.47
C PHE A 64 8.77 1.23 13.16
N LEU A 65 7.72 1.57 12.41
CA LEU A 65 6.52 2.22 12.96
C LEU A 65 5.72 1.28 13.90
N ALA A 66 5.85 -0.03 13.73
CA ALA A 66 5.17 -1.01 14.57
C ALA A 66 5.86 -1.25 15.92
N VAL A 67 7.06 -0.71 16.15
CA VAL A 67 7.81 -0.91 17.41
C VAL A 67 6.99 -0.41 18.61
N GLY A 68 6.79 -1.30 19.58
CA GLY A 68 6.03 -1.01 20.79
C GLY A 68 4.51 -1.04 20.62
N LEU A 69 4.00 -1.32 19.41
CA LEU A 69 2.57 -1.49 19.15
C LEU A 69 2.16 -2.96 19.24
N GLU A 70 0.96 -3.20 19.76
CA GLU A 70 0.34 -4.52 19.70
C GLU A 70 -0.33 -4.72 18.35
N VAL A 71 0.31 -5.46 17.45
CA VAL A 71 -0.21 -5.74 16.09
C VAL A 71 -0.63 -7.21 16.00
N ARG A 72 -1.93 -7.46 15.77
CA ARG A 72 -2.50 -8.81 15.68
C ARG A 72 -2.73 -9.22 14.23
N LEU A 73 -1.73 -9.84 13.59
CA LEU A 73 -1.84 -10.39 12.24
C LEU A 73 -2.77 -11.62 12.21
N GLY A 74 -3.30 -11.98 11.04
CA GLY A 74 -4.22 -13.12 10.87
C GLY A 74 -5.60 -12.95 11.51
N ASN A 75 -5.91 -11.76 12.04
CA ASN A 75 -7.17 -11.44 12.70
C ASN A 75 -8.00 -10.48 11.85
N ALA A 76 -8.53 -10.98 10.73
CA ALA A 76 -9.39 -10.18 9.86
C ALA A 76 -10.66 -9.75 10.61
N VAL A 77 -11.00 -8.45 10.55
CA VAL A 77 -12.22 -7.92 11.14
C VAL A 77 -13.40 -8.20 10.21
N ARG A 78 -14.52 -8.68 10.78
CA ARG A 78 -15.76 -8.95 10.06
C ARG A 78 -16.81 -7.87 10.28
N SER A 79 -16.98 -7.42 11.52
CA SER A 79 -17.95 -6.37 11.85
C SER A 79 -17.49 -5.48 13.00
N VAL A 80 -18.08 -4.29 13.05
CA VAL A 80 -17.86 -3.27 14.08
C VAL A 80 -19.24 -2.84 14.59
N ALA A 81 -19.54 -3.21 15.83
CA ALA A 81 -20.76 -2.82 16.52
C ALA A 81 -20.47 -1.67 17.49
N GLN A 82 -21.08 -0.51 17.28
CA GLN A 82 -20.99 0.64 18.17
C GLN A 82 -22.29 0.83 18.96
N SER A 83 -22.14 1.31 20.19
CA SER A 83 -23.22 1.65 21.09
C SER A 83 -22.83 2.90 21.90
N PRO A 84 -23.75 3.49 22.68
CA PRO A 84 -23.39 4.55 23.62
C PRO A 84 -22.32 4.13 24.65
N CYS A 85 -22.12 2.83 24.88
CA CYS A 85 -21.15 2.30 25.85
C CYS A 85 -19.78 1.99 25.25
N GLY A 86 -19.58 2.17 23.94
CA GLY A 86 -18.33 1.87 23.24
C GLY A 86 -18.54 0.99 22.01
N VAL A 87 -17.46 0.35 21.57
CA VAL A 87 -17.37 -0.42 20.33
C VAL A 87 -16.92 -1.85 20.61
N VAL A 88 -17.54 -2.80 19.91
CA VAL A 88 -17.14 -4.20 19.84
C VAL A 88 -16.77 -4.53 18.40
N VAL A 89 -15.56 -5.04 18.21
CA VAL A 89 -15.03 -5.49 16.93
C VAL A 89 -15.08 -7.00 16.89
N HIS A 90 -15.76 -7.57 15.90
CA HIS A 90 -15.85 -9.02 15.69
C HIS A 90 -14.87 -9.47 14.64
N LEU A 91 -14.13 -10.55 14.94
CA LEU A 91 -13.11 -11.12 14.08
C LEU A 91 -13.69 -12.29 13.28
N ALA A 92 -13.18 -12.51 12.07
CA ALA A 92 -13.56 -13.64 11.23
C ALA A 92 -13.27 -15.00 11.88
N SER A 93 -12.33 -15.05 12.83
CA SER A 93 -12.03 -16.23 13.65
C SER A 93 -13.07 -16.52 14.73
N GLY A 94 -14.09 -15.66 14.89
CA GLY A 94 -15.13 -15.78 15.92
C GLY A 94 -14.83 -15.04 17.23
N GLY A 95 -13.63 -14.48 17.39
CA GLY A 95 -13.26 -13.67 18.56
C GLY A 95 -13.86 -12.24 18.51
N SER A 96 -13.79 -11.54 19.64
CA SER A 96 -14.18 -10.12 19.71
C SER A 96 -13.24 -9.29 20.57
N LEU A 97 -13.19 -7.99 20.29
CA LEU A 97 -12.40 -6.99 21.02
C LEU A 97 -13.31 -5.82 21.38
N ALA A 98 -13.33 -5.41 22.65
CA ALA A 98 -14.11 -4.27 23.12
C ALA A 98 -13.19 -3.08 23.43
N ALA A 99 -13.62 -1.89 23.04
CA ALA A 99 -12.90 -0.64 23.30
C ALA A 99 -13.88 0.55 23.37
N PRO A 100 -13.51 1.67 24.03
CA PRO A 100 -14.35 2.87 24.03
C PRO A 100 -14.51 3.49 22.62
N TRP A 101 -13.50 3.34 21.76
CA TRP A 101 -13.45 3.93 20.42
C TRP A 101 -12.77 2.98 19.43
N VAL A 102 -13.02 3.17 18.13
CA VAL A 102 -12.35 2.46 17.04
C VAL A 102 -11.89 3.45 15.98
N VAL A 103 -10.70 3.22 15.42
CA VAL A 103 -10.20 3.89 14.23
C VAL A 103 -10.20 2.88 13.09
N VAL A 104 -10.89 3.20 11.99
CA VAL A 104 -11.00 2.30 10.84
C VAL A 104 -10.16 2.84 9.68
N THR A 105 -9.12 2.10 9.31
CA THR A 105 -8.21 2.42 8.20
C THR A 105 -8.34 1.42 7.05
N ALA A 106 -9.52 0.85 6.87
CA ALA A 106 -9.79 -0.10 5.78
C ALA A 106 -9.73 0.62 4.41
N PRO A 107 -9.27 -0.06 3.35
CA PRO A 107 -9.26 0.51 2.00
C PRO A 107 -10.66 0.99 1.58
N SER A 108 -10.73 2.05 0.77
CA SER A 108 -12.01 2.61 0.30
C SER A 108 -12.89 1.56 -0.38
N GLY A 109 -12.32 0.66 -1.20
CA GLY A 109 -13.06 -0.43 -1.84
C GLY A 109 -13.70 -1.43 -0.85
N VAL A 110 -13.04 -1.68 0.30
CA VAL A 110 -13.59 -2.52 1.38
C VAL A 110 -14.76 -1.80 2.05
N LEU A 111 -14.60 -0.51 2.34
CA LEU A 111 -15.66 0.33 2.93
C LEU A 111 -16.87 0.51 1.99
N ALA A 112 -16.62 0.58 0.68
CA ALA A 112 -17.63 0.69 -0.35
C ALA A 112 -18.39 -0.63 -0.60
N GLY A 113 -17.88 -1.76 -0.09
CA GLY A 113 -18.46 -3.08 -0.29
C GLY A 113 -18.47 -3.50 -1.76
N ILE A 114 -17.39 -3.23 -2.50
CA ILE A 114 -17.33 -3.49 -3.94
C ILE A 114 -17.33 -4.98 -4.31
N ASP A 115 -17.17 -5.87 -3.33
CA ASP A 115 -17.31 -7.31 -3.54
C ASP A 115 -18.80 -7.68 -3.63
N PRO A 116 -19.29 -8.14 -4.80
CA PRO A 116 -20.70 -8.47 -4.99
C PRO A 116 -21.17 -9.68 -4.18
N GLN A 117 -20.26 -10.53 -3.68
CA GLN A 117 -20.59 -11.64 -2.80
C GLN A 117 -20.56 -11.24 -1.31
N GLY A 118 -20.17 -10.00 -0.99
CA GLY A 118 -20.02 -9.53 0.39
C GLY A 118 -18.85 -10.19 1.14
N GLU A 119 -18.02 -10.94 0.43
CA GLU A 119 -16.76 -11.48 0.94
C GLU A 119 -15.76 -10.33 1.10
N GLY A 120 -15.11 -10.23 2.25
CA GLY A 120 -14.19 -9.13 2.54
C GLY A 120 -14.83 -7.77 2.85
N ALA A 121 -16.16 -7.64 2.82
CA ALA A 121 -16.85 -6.43 3.28
C ALA A 121 -16.79 -6.30 4.82
N LEU A 122 -16.56 -5.07 5.29
CA LEU A 122 -16.60 -4.71 6.71
C LEU A 122 -18.01 -4.24 7.08
N LEU A 123 -18.67 -4.95 7.98
CA LEU A 123 -20.04 -4.61 8.42
C LEU A 123 -20.02 -3.64 9.60
N PHE A 124 -20.95 -2.69 9.60
CA PHE A 124 -21.12 -1.73 10.69
C PHE A 124 -22.51 -1.87 11.31
N GLU A 125 -22.57 -1.87 12.63
CA GLU A 125 -23.80 -1.95 13.41
C GLU A 125 -23.85 -0.78 14.42
N PRO A 126 -24.77 0.19 14.29
CA PRO A 126 -25.67 0.40 13.17
C PRO A 126 -24.91 0.66 11.85
N PRO A 127 -25.57 0.46 10.69
CA PRO A 127 -24.98 0.76 9.39
C PRO A 127 -24.45 2.19 9.31
N LEU A 128 -23.38 2.37 8.53
CA LEU A 128 -22.85 3.70 8.25
C LEU A 128 -23.91 4.58 7.55
N PRO A 129 -23.93 5.89 7.82
CA PRO A 129 -24.74 6.83 7.08
C PRO A 129 -24.53 6.71 5.56
N VAL A 130 -25.62 6.82 4.80
CA VAL A 130 -25.63 6.61 3.34
C VAL A 130 -24.62 7.51 2.61
N ASP A 131 -24.50 8.76 3.06
CA ASP A 131 -23.58 9.77 2.56
C ASP A 131 -22.11 9.38 2.74
N LYS A 132 -21.76 8.67 3.82
CA LYS A 132 -20.42 8.10 4.01
C LYS A 132 -20.15 6.94 3.06
N VAL A 133 -21.13 6.05 2.87
CA VAL A 133 -21.01 4.91 1.96
C VAL A 133 -20.84 5.40 0.52
N GLU A 134 -21.63 6.38 0.10
CA GLU A 134 -21.54 6.97 -1.24
C GLU A 134 -20.23 7.74 -1.45
N ALA A 135 -19.70 8.41 -0.43
CA ALA A 135 -18.36 9.01 -0.50
C ALA A 135 -17.27 7.95 -0.69
N ALA A 136 -17.32 6.84 0.06
CA ALA A 136 -16.39 5.73 -0.11
C ALA A 136 -16.46 5.14 -1.52
N ARG A 137 -17.67 4.96 -2.07
CA ARG A 137 -17.87 4.47 -3.45
C ARG A 137 -17.23 5.37 -4.50
N ARG A 138 -17.41 6.69 -4.39
CA ARG A 138 -16.81 7.66 -5.34
C ARG A 138 -15.28 7.69 -5.32
N LEU A 139 -14.66 7.38 -4.18
CA LEU A 139 -13.20 7.33 -4.02
C LEU A 139 -12.60 5.95 -4.34
N SER A 140 -13.45 4.94 -4.54
CA SER A 140 -13.01 3.56 -4.79
C SER A 140 -12.77 3.33 -6.27
N ILE A 141 -12.02 2.27 -6.57
CA ILE A 141 -12.04 1.68 -7.91
C ILE A 141 -13.50 1.30 -8.28
N PRO A 142 -13.90 1.42 -9.55
CA PRO A 142 -15.31 1.35 -9.94
C PRO A 142 -15.93 -0.03 -9.74
N ALA A 143 -15.14 -1.11 -9.77
CA ALA A 143 -15.60 -2.47 -9.55
C ALA A 143 -14.45 -3.39 -9.13
N ARG A 144 -14.79 -4.56 -8.58
CA ARG A 144 -13.85 -5.67 -8.36
C ARG A 144 -13.16 -6.05 -9.68
N GLY A 145 -11.83 -6.12 -9.66
CA GLY A 145 -11.03 -6.46 -10.85
C GLY A 145 -10.83 -5.29 -11.82
N ALA A 146 -11.30 -4.08 -11.51
CA ALA A 146 -10.88 -2.88 -12.24
C ALA A 146 -9.35 -2.73 -12.16
N CYS A 147 -8.74 -2.16 -13.20
CA CYS A 147 -7.30 -2.01 -13.29
C CYS A 147 -6.73 -1.34 -12.05
N THR A 148 -5.81 -2.04 -11.41
CA THR A 148 -4.93 -1.52 -10.37
C THR A 148 -3.50 -1.60 -10.89
N HIS A 149 -2.59 -0.85 -10.29
CA HIS A 149 -1.17 -0.97 -10.63
C HIS A 149 -0.63 -2.29 -10.05
N GLU A 150 -0.43 -3.26 -10.92
CA GLU A 150 0.24 -4.52 -10.58
C GLU A 150 1.73 -4.46 -10.92
N LYS A 151 2.53 -5.30 -10.26
CA LYS A 151 3.98 -5.35 -10.46
C LYS A 151 4.41 -6.80 -10.74
N VAL A 152 5.24 -6.98 -11.77
CA VAL A 152 5.96 -8.24 -12.01
C VAL A 152 7.40 -8.06 -11.53
N VAL A 153 7.83 -8.88 -10.58
CA VAL A 153 9.22 -8.86 -10.06
C VAL A 153 9.98 -10.04 -10.66
N LEU A 154 10.97 -9.74 -11.49
CA LEU A 154 11.86 -10.72 -12.10
C LEU A 154 13.20 -10.72 -11.34
N ARG A 155 13.68 -11.91 -10.97
CA ARG A 155 14.96 -12.10 -10.28
C ARG A 155 15.85 -12.98 -11.15
N TRP A 156 17.08 -12.54 -11.37
CA TRP A 156 18.10 -13.28 -12.11
C TRP A 156 19.25 -13.63 -11.17
N ALA A 157 19.89 -14.77 -11.40
CA ALA A 157 21.18 -15.04 -10.78
C ALA A 157 22.22 -14.14 -11.45
N ALA A 158 23.16 -13.62 -10.67
CA ALA A 158 24.36 -13.05 -11.26
C ALA A 158 25.18 -14.21 -11.84
N ASP A 159 25.56 -14.13 -13.11
CA ASP A 159 26.56 -15.04 -13.67
C ASP A 159 27.86 -14.81 -12.89
N THR A 160 28.30 -15.82 -12.15
CA THR A 160 29.57 -15.84 -11.41
C THR A 160 30.77 -15.88 -12.33
#